data_AF-A0A0R1WDC3-F1
#
_entry.id   AF-A0A0R1WDC3-F1
#
_cell.length_a   1.000
_cell.length_b   1.000
_cell.length_c   1.000
_cell.angle_alpha   90.00
_cell.angle_beta   90.00
_cell.angle_gamma   90.00
#
_symmetry.space_group_name_H-M   'P 1'
#
loop_
_entity.id
_entity.type
_entity.pdbx_description
1 polymer ?
#
loop_
_entity_poly.entity_id
_entity_poly.type
_entity_poly.pdbx_seq_one_letter_code
_entity_poly.pdbx_strand_id
1 'polypeptide(L)'
;MEMKRGGYFRAGPPSGFPDLTGFKDSNGKIFFIEVKKRTGRARDDQIQFHYMLANHGIIHGIARSPEDALKIIDEELVGYGF
;
A
#
# COMPACT_ATOMS: atom_id res chain seq x y z
N MET A 1 24.94 2.95 -1.72
CA MET A 1 26.07 3.11 -0.76
C MET A 1 26.33 1.75 -0.14
N GLU A 2 27.54 1.21 -0.26
CA GLU A 2 27.88 -0.05 0.41
C GLU A 2 28.06 0.20 1.91
N MET A 3 27.38 -0.59 2.74
CA MET A 3 27.43 -0.42 4.20
C MET A 3 28.58 -1.23 4.81
N LYS A 4 29.14 -0.75 5.92
CA LYS A 4 30.30 -1.34 6.65
C LYS A 4 30.17 -2.83 7.03
N ARG A 5 29.00 -3.46 6.87
CA ARG A 5 28.74 -4.87 7.19
C ARG A 5 28.39 -5.74 5.97
N GLY A 6 28.64 -5.24 4.75
CA GLY A 6 28.32 -5.95 3.51
C GLY A 6 26.83 -5.85 3.21
N GLY A 7 26.48 -5.01 2.25
CA GLY A 7 25.10 -4.76 1.84
C GLY A 7 24.95 -3.42 1.15
N TYR A 8 24.00 -3.33 0.23
CA TYR A 8 23.71 -2.09 -0.48
C TYR A 8 22.59 -1.33 0.23
N PHE A 9 22.89 -0.10 0.66
CA PHE A 9 21.87 0.85 1.05
C PHE A 9 20.92 1.10 -0.12
N ARG A 10 19.64 0.75 0.06
CA ARG A 10 18.55 1.13 -0.83
C ARG A 10 17.85 2.35 -0.23
N ALA A 11 17.95 3.48 -0.93
CA ALA A 11 17.30 4.74 -0.55
C ALA A 11 15.80 4.79 -0.88
N GLY A 12 15.25 3.70 -1.44
CA GLY A 12 13.84 3.62 -1.82
C GLY A 12 12.92 3.20 -0.67
N PRO A 13 11.61 3.21 -0.90
CA PRO A 13 10.63 2.69 0.06
C PRO A 13 10.99 1.27 0.52
N PRO A 14 10.61 0.89 1.76
CA PRO A 14 10.85 -0.45 2.26
C PRO A 14 10.18 -1.50 1.36
N SER A 15 10.64 -2.74 1.45
CA SER A 15 9.96 -3.86 0.78
C SER A 15 8.49 -3.91 1.21
N GLY A 16 7.60 -4.19 0.25
CA GLY A 16 6.16 -4.24 0.52
C GLY A 16 5.44 -2.89 0.50
N PHE A 17 6.14 -1.77 0.27
CA PHE A 17 5.49 -0.48 0.09
C PHE A 17 4.51 -0.51 -1.11
N PRO A 18 3.28 -0.01 -0.96
CA PRO A 18 2.25 -0.05 -2.01
C PRO A 18 2.61 0.73 -3.28
N ASP A 19 2.08 0.29 -4.43
CA ASP A 19 2.37 0.87 -5.74
C ASP A 19 1.98 2.36 -5.87
N LEU A 20 0.83 2.75 -5.31
CA LEU A 20 0.35 4.14 -5.30
C LEU A 20 0.14 4.63 -3.87
N THR A 21 0.48 5.88 -3.64
CA THR A 21 0.27 6.58 -2.37
C THR A 21 -0.18 8.01 -2.64
N GLY A 22 -1.04 8.53 -1.79
CA GLY A 22 -1.56 9.88 -1.91
C GLY A 22 -2.33 10.29 -0.66
N PHE A 23 -2.97 11.44 -0.72
CA PHE A 23 -3.88 11.90 0.32
C PHE A 23 -5.14 12.48 -0.31
N LYS A 24 -6.26 12.39 0.41
CA LYS A 24 -7.51 13.03 0.02
C LYS A 24 -7.38 14.53 0.26
N ASP A 25 -7.59 15.33 -0.77
CA ASP A 25 -7.59 16.79 -0.68
C ASP A 25 -8.68 17.31 0.28
N SER A 26 -9.85 16.67 0.27
CA SER A 26 -11.02 17.07 1.06
C SER A 26 -10.84 16.96 2.58
N ASN A 27 -10.00 16.04 3.06
CA ASN A 27 -9.83 15.81 4.50
C ASN A 27 -8.41 15.49 4.96
N GLY A 28 -7.43 15.54 4.05
CA GLY A 28 -6.03 15.30 4.34
C GLY A 28 -5.66 13.84 4.69
N LYS A 29 -6.61 12.89 4.66
CA LYS A 29 -6.32 11.50 5.00
C LYS A 29 -5.42 10.86 3.95
N ILE A 30 -4.34 10.24 4.40
CA ILE A 30 -3.44 9.47 3.54
C ILE A 30 -4.11 8.16 3.11
N PHE A 31 -3.83 7.70 1.89
CA PHE A 31 -4.25 6.40 1.39
C PHE A 31 -3.11 5.67 0.65
N PHE A 32 -3.26 4.35 0.55
CA PHE A 32 -2.33 3.48 -0.17
C PHE A 32 -3.07 2.47 -1.05
N ILE A 33 -2.62 2.28 -2.29
CA ILE A 33 -3.21 1.30 -3.20
C ILE A 33 -2.12 0.36 -3.72
N GLU A 34 -2.35 -0.94 -3.56
CA GLU A 34 -1.55 -1.99 -4.19
C GLU A 34 -2.29 -2.48 -5.44
N VAL A 35 -1.65 -2.43 -6.61
CA VAL A 35 -2.30 -2.78 -7.87
C VAL A 35 -2.03 -4.24 -8.22
N LYS A 36 -3.08 -5.03 -8.41
CA LYS A 36 -2.95 -6.44 -8.82
C LYS A 36 -3.80 -6.74 -10.06
N LYS A 37 -3.27 -7.62 -10.91
CA LYS A 37 -4.08 -8.29 -11.96
C LYS A 37 -5.21 -9.08 -11.31
N ARG A 38 -6.27 -9.43 -12.05
CA ARG A 38 -7.46 -10.16 -11.55
C ARG A 38 -7.19 -11.35 -10.60
N THR A 39 -6.14 -12.14 -10.83
CA THR A 39 -5.77 -13.31 -9.99
C THR A 39 -4.48 -13.12 -9.20
N GLY A 40 -3.85 -11.94 -9.28
CA GLY A 40 -2.60 -11.65 -8.57
C GLY A 40 -2.81 -11.64 -7.06
N ARG A 41 -1.83 -12.19 -6.31
CA ARG A 41 -1.83 -12.22 -4.84
C ARG A 41 -0.83 -11.19 -4.30
N ALA A 42 -1.12 -10.64 -3.12
CA ALA A 42 -0.12 -9.88 -2.37
C ALA A 42 1.04 -10.80 -1.98
N ARG A 43 2.26 -10.26 -2.01
CA ARG A 43 3.43 -10.93 -1.45
C ARG A 43 3.42 -10.80 0.08
N ASP A 44 4.16 -11.65 0.78
CA ASP A 44 4.19 -11.65 2.25
C ASP A 44 4.61 -10.30 2.84
N ASP A 45 5.57 -9.61 2.22
CA ASP A 45 6.01 -8.27 2.64
C ASP A 45 4.93 -7.20 2.50
N GLN A 46 4.08 -7.32 1.46
CA GLN A 46 2.92 -6.45 1.25
C GLN A 46 1.80 -6.74 2.27
N ILE A 47 1.61 -8.02 2.63
CA ILE A 47 0.65 -8.41 3.67
C ILE A 47 1.09 -7.85 5.04
N GLN A 48 2.40 -7.87 5.34
CA GLN A 48 2.91 -7.25 6.57
C GLN A 48 2.70 -5.73 6.57
N PHE A 49 2.90 -5.05 5.43
CA PHE A 49 2.60 -3.62 5.32
C PHE A 49 1.10 -3.34 5.51
N HIS A 50 0.22 -4.18 4.93
CA HIS A 50 -1.22 -4.13 5.15
C HIS A 50 -1.59 -4.21 6.64
N TYR A 51 -1.04 -5.17 7.38
CA TYR A 51 -1.33 -5.27 8.83
C TYR A 51 -0.91 -4.02 9.60
N MET A 52 0.23 -3.42 9.24
CA MET A 52 0.66 -2.15 9.82
C MET A 52 -0.34 -1.03 9.52
N LEU A 53 -0.78 -0.87 8.27
CA LEU A 53 -1.76 0.16 7.90
C LEU A 53 -3.12 -0.08 8.57
N ALA A 54 -3.59 -1.33 8.59
CA ALA A 54 -4.86 -1.72 9.19
C ALA A 54 -4.89 -1.43 10.69
N ASN A 55 -3.79 -1.70 11.40
CA ASN A 55 -3.66 -1.39 12.82
C ASN A 55 -3.73 0.11 13.13
N HIS A 56 -3.37 0.96 12.17
CA HIS A 56 -3.47 2.42 12.29
C HIS A 56 -4.77 3.00 11.68
N GLY A 57 -5.68 2.16 11.19
CA GLY A 57 -6.91 2.61 10.52
C GLY A 57 -6.66 3.43 9.26
N ILE A 58 -5.53 3.22 8.58
CA ILE A 58 -5.16 3.97 7.39
C ILE A 58 -5.89 3.38 6.17
N ILE A 59 -6.42 4.25 5.32
CA ILE A 59 -7.15 3.88 4.10
C ILE A 59 -6.20 3.13 3.16
N HIS A 60 -6.53 1.88 2.82
CA HIS A 60 -5.75 1.12 1.85
C HIS A 60 -6.45 -0.12 1.33
N GLY A 61 -5.97 -0.65 0.21
CA GLY A 61 -6.46 -1.91 -0.33
C GLY A 61 -5.74 -2.36 -1.60
N ILE A 62 -6.14 -3.53 -2.10
CA ILE A 62 -5.76 -4.06 -3.40
C ILE A 62 -6.76 -3.60 -4.44
N ALA A 63 -6.31 -2.82 -5.42
CA ALA A 63 -7.11 -2.46 -6.58
C ALA A 63 -6.83 -3.38 -7.77
N ARG A 64 -7.89 -3.91 -8.37
CA ARG A 64 -7.82 -4.71 -9.61
C ARG A 64 -8.41 -3.98 -10.81
N SER A 65 -8.97 -2.79 -10.59
CA SER A 65 -9.42 -1.84 -11.58
C SER A 65 -9.39 -0.40 -11.02
N PRO A 66 -9.59 0.63 -11.85
CA PRO A 66 -9.75 2.00 -11.38
C PRO A 66 -10.95 2.17 -10.42
N GLU A 67 -12.02 1.43 -10.63
CA GLU A 67 -13.22 1.47 -9.79
C GLU A 67 -12.94 0.95 -8.38
N ASP A 68 -12.12 -0.09 -8.23
CA ASP A 68 -11.66 -0.54 -6.91
C ASP A 68 -10.86 0.58 -6.22
N ALA A 69 -9.95 1.24 -6.93
CA ALA A 69 -9.13 2.31 -6.36
C ALA A 69 -9.99 3.49 -5.88
N LEU A 70 -10.93 3.94 -6.70
CA LEU A 70 -11.89 4.98 -6.33
C LEU A 70 -12.72 4.55 -5.12
N LYS A 71 -13.24 3.32 -5.13
CA LYS A 71 -14.01 2.78 -4.00
C LYS A 71 -13.22 2.79 -2.70
N ILE A 72 -11.97 2.33 -2.71
CA ILE A 72 -11.11 2.33 -1.52
C ILE A 72 -10.96 3.75 -0.96
N ILE A 73 -10.75 4.74 -1.82
CA ILE A 73 -10.48 6.13 -1.41
C ILE A 73 -11.76 6.84 -0.96
N ASP A 74 -12.83 6.72 -1.75
CA ASP A 74 -14.07 7.46 -1.55
C ASP A 74 -14.85 6.92 -0.35
N GLU A 75 -14.91 5.58 -0.20
CA GLU A 75 -15.55 4.92 0.95
C GLU A 75 -14.58 4.76 2.14
N GLU A 76 -13.34 5.25 2.04
CA GLU A 76 -12.32 5.23 3.10
C GLU A 76 -12.06 3.83 3.67
N LEU A 77 -12.00 2.83 2.78
CA LEU A 77 -11.88 1.43 3.17
C LEU A 77 -10.48 1.10 3.71
N VAL A 78 -10.44 0.28 4.74
CA VAL A 78 -9.21 -0.22 5.36
C VAL A 78 -9.07 -1.70 5.05
N GLY A 79 -8.01 -2.05 4.32
CA GLY A 79 -7.68 -3.45 4.02
C GLY A 79 -8.51 -4.10 2.91
N TYR A 80 -9.15 -3.32 2.03
CA TYR A 80 -9.99 -3.89 0.98
C TYR A 80 -9.19 -4.85 0.08
N GLY A 81 -9.70 -6.08 -0.09
CA GLY A 81 -9.12 -7.07 -1.00
C GLY A 81 -7.83 -7.74 -0.54
N PHE A 82 -7.35 -7.45 0.67
CA PHE A 82 -6.28 -8.20 1.35
C PHE A 82 -6.81 -9.49 2.00
#